data_AF-A0A2H0VZB3-F1
#
_entry.id   AF-A0A2H0VZB3-F1
#
_cell.length_a   1.000
_cell.length_b   1.000
_cell.length_c   1.000
_cell.angle_alpha   90.00
_cell.angle_beta   90.00
_cell.angle_gamma   90.00
#
_symmetry.space_group_name_H-M   'P 1'
#
loop_
_entity.id
_entity.type
_entity.pdbx_description
1 polymer ?
#
loop_
_entity_poly.entity_id
_entity_poly.type
_entity_poly.pdbx_seq_one_letter_code
_entity_poly.pdbx_strand_id
1 'polypeptide(L)'
;DDFNEGFFAIEDQLIAKNAIIVPHGSFVSYIGPQRMKDVRVMHYGDKGILEWESNRTKEREWLLSAGLKMPKIFKSGEEIDKPVIVKFHGAKGGFGYFIAKSPEEFYEKMKQHPEEKDYAIQEYIVGVPIYTHYFYSNLTGEMEVMSFDKRYESNADSIGRIAAKDQIDAGIETS
;
A
#
# COMPACT_ATOMS: atom_id res chain seq x y z
N ASP A 1 -0.45 13.53 15.98
CA ASP A 1 -0.11 14.86 15.42
C ASP A 1 1.11 15.55 16.02
N ASP A 2 1.68 15.07 17.14
CA ASP A 2 2.88 15.64 17.78
C ASP A 2 4.18 15.53 16.93
N PHE A 3 4.31 14.46 16.14
CA PHE A 3 5.51 14.20 15.34
C PHE A 3 5.76 15.26 14.25
N ASN A 4 4.69 15.84 13.70
CA ASN A 4 4.80 16.80 12.61
C ASN A 4 5.31 18.13 13.09
N GLU A 5 4.81 18.62 14.23
CA GLU A 5 5.35 19.81 14.87
C GLU A 5 6.79 19.58 15.33
N GLY A 6 7.10 18.38 15.83
CA GLY A 6 8.44 17.99 16.24
C GLY A 6 9.48 18.03 15.12
N PHE A 7 9.17 17.53 13.91
CA PHE A 7 10.13 17.55 12.80
C PHE A 7 10.46 18.97 12.35
N PHE A 8 9.44 19.81 12.07
CA PHE A 8 9.68 21.17 11.60
C PHE A 8 10.36 22.04 12.67
N ALA A 9 10.18 21.75 13.96
CA ALA A 9 10.88 22.41 15.05
C ALA A 9 12.39 22.12 15.11
N ILE A 10 12.85 20.97 14.60
CA ILE A 10 14.29 20.60 14.57
C ILE A 10 14.94 20.85 13.21
N GLU A 11 14.17 21.24 12.19
CA GLU A 11 14.65 21.35 10.82
C GLU A 11 15.82 22.32 10.67
N ASP A 12 15.77 23.49 11.33
CA ASP A 12 16.88 24.46 11.30
C ASP A 12 18.18 23.89 11.89
N GLN A 13 18.08 22.99 12.88
CA GLN A 13 19.24 22.32 13.45
C GLN A 13 19.85 21.31 12.47
N LEU A 14 19.01 20.62 11.69
CA LEU A 14 19.46 19.69 10.65
C LEU A 14 20.16 20.44 9.52
N ILE A 15 19.60 21.58 9.10
CA ILE A 15 20.21 22.47 8.11
C ILE A 15 21.56 22.98 8.62
N ALA A 16 21.65 23.46 9.87
CA ALA A 16 22.89 23.93 10.47
C ALA A 16 23.99 22.83 10.55
N LYS A 17 23.58 21.55 10.59
CA LYS A 17 24.48 20.40 10.56
C LYS A 17 24.82 19.91 9.15
N ASN A 18 24.34 20.57 8.09
CA ASN A 18 24.45 20.13 6.70
C ASN A 18 23.90 18.70 6.48
N ALA A 19 22.84 18.34 7.20
CA ALA A 19 22.25 17.01 7.10
C ALA A 19 21.55 16.81 5.75
N ILE A 20 21.58 15.56 5.27
CA ILE A 20 20.76 15.09 4.14
C ILE A 20 19.82 14.02 4.70
N ILE A 21 18.52 14.22 4.53
CA ILE A 21 17.51 13.23 4.91
C ILE A 21 17.43 12.15 3.83
N VAL A 22 17.48 10.90 4.27
CA VAL A 22 17.10 9.74 3.47
C VAL A 22 15.69 9.32 3.90
N PRO A 23 14.65 9.62 3.10
CA PRO A 23 13.26 9.35 3.49
C PRO A 23 12.98 7.84 3.53
N HIS A 24 12.08 7.43 4.44
CA HIS A 24 11.52 6.08 4.49
C HIS A 24 10.00 6.14 4.62
N GLY A 25 9.29 5.03 4.37
CA GLY A 25 7.82 5.00 4.30
C GLY A 25 7.12 5.59 5.53
N SER A 26 7.60 5.27 6.74
CA SER A 26 7.02 5.84 7.97
C SER A 26 7.24 7.35 8.09
N PHE A 27 8.39 7.87 7.64
CA PHE A 27 8.66 9.31 7.67
C PHE A 27 7.64 10.08 6.83
N VAL A 28 7.37 9.60 5.61
CA VAL A 28 6.34 10.17 4.74
C VAL A 28 4.96 10.01 5.34
N SER A 29 4.65 8.85 5.95
CA SER A 29 3.35 8.61 6.59
C SER A 29 3.08 9.53 7.78
N TYR A 30 4.11 9.89 8.55
CA TYR A 30 3.94 10.80 9.68
C TYR A 30 3.77 12.24 9.20
N ILE A 31 4.71 12.75 8.39
CA ILE A 31 4.68 14.14 7.89
C ILE A 31 3.48 14.40 6.97
N GLY A 32 3.12 13.40 6.17
CA GLY A 32 2.12 13.50 5.13
C GLY A 32 2.73 13.97 3.79
N PRO A 33 2.28 13.42 2.65
CA PRO A 33 2.87 13.67 1.34
C PRO A 33 2.84 15.15 0.94
N GLN A 34 1.84 15.90 1.41
CA GLN A 34 1.71 17.31 1.04
C GLN A 34 2.71 18.21 1.78
N ARG A 35 2.92 17.97 3.08
CA ARG A 35 3.91 18.72 3.88
C ARG A 35 5.35 18.31 3.57
N MET A 36 5.57 17.11 3.05
CA MET A 36 6.90 16.68 2.58
C MET A 36 7.48 17.62 1.51
N LYS A 37 6.63 18.30 0.73
CA LYS A 37 7.04 19.32 -0.24
C LYS A 37 7.63 20.56 0.43
N ASP A 38 7.17 20.88 1.64
CA ASP A 38 7.59 22.06 2.41
C ASP A 38 8.90 21.85 3.19
N VAL A 39 9.39 20.61 3.29
CA VAL A 39 10.66 20.28 3.95
C VAL A 39 11.80 21.02 3.25
N ARG A 40 12.58 21.80 4.00
CA ARG A 40 13.68 22.66 3.53
C ARG A 40 15.05 21.97 3.61
N VAL A 41 15.25 21.08 4.58
CA VAL A 41 16.50 20.33 4.69
C VAL A 41 16.74 19.48 3.43
N MET A 42 18.01 19.29 3.07
CA MET A 42 18.38 18.49 1.91
C MET A 42 17.77 17.09 2.00
N HIS A 43 17.28 16.60 0.87
CA HIS A 43 16.51 15.37 0.77
C HIS A 43 17.09 14.50 -0.34
N TYR A 44 17.31 13.23 -0.05
CA TYR A 44 17.73 12.24 -1.03
C TYR A 44 16.52 11.70 -1.79
N GLY A 45 16.50 11.89 -3.11
CA GLY A 45 15.41 11.49 -4.00
C GLY A 45 14.49 12.65 -4.39
N ASP A 46 13.53 12.36 -5.28
CA ASP A 46 12.56 13.33 -5.79
C ASP A 46 11.33 13.40 -4.88
N LYS A 47 10.97 14.61 -4.41
CA LYS A 47 9.75 14.83 -3.61
C LYS A 47 8.47 14.77 -4.43
N GLY A 48 8.55 15.01 -5.74
CA GLY A 48 7.41 14.96 -6.66
C GLY A 48 6.79 13.56 -6.77
N ILE A 49 7.57 12.51 -6.53
CA ILE A 49 7.11 11.12 -6.61
C ILE A 49 6.03 10.79 -5.58
N LEU A 50 6.06 11.44 -4.42
CA LEU A 50 5.13 11.20 -3.32
C LEU A 50 3.68 11.50 -3.73
N GLU A 51 3.47 12.43 -4.67
CA GLU A 51 2.14 12.72 -5.21
C GLU A 51 1.60 11.58 -6.09
N TRP A 52 2.48 10.86 -6.78
CA TRP A 52 2.12 9.70 -7.59
C TRP A 52 1.85 8.47 -6.71
N GLU A 53 2.74 8.20 -5.75
CA GLU A 53 2.65 7.02 -4.86
C GLU A 53 1.47 7.09 -3.89
N SER A 54 1.12 8.29 -3.43
CA SER A 54 0.03 8.49 -2.47
C SER A 54 -1.37 8.41 -3.10
N ASN A 55 -1.48 8.48 -4.43
CA ASN A 55 -2.75 8.48 -5.15
C ASN A 55 -2.88 7.26 -6.06
N ARG A 56 -3.78 6.34 -5.70
CA ARG A 56 -4.01 5.06 -6.43
C ARG A 56 -4.32 5.24 -7.92
N THR A 57 -5.01 6.31 -8.31
CA THR A 57 -5.32 6.57 -9.72
C THR A 57 -4.05 6.95 -10.49
N LYS A 58 -3.23 7.86 -9.92
CA LYS A 58 -1.95 8.26 -10.49
C LYS A 58 -0.95 7.11 -10.53
N GLU A 59 -0.85 6.36 -9.45
CA GLU A 59 -0.03 5.14 -9.36
C GLU A 59 -0.41 4.17 -10.49
N ARG A 60 -1.71 3.90 -10.68
CA ARG A 60 -2.17 3.01 -11.75
C ARG A 60 -1.81 3.53 -13.14
N GLU A 61 -2.04 4.81 -13.41
CA GLU A 61 -1.67 5.44 -14.69
C GLU A 61 -0.17 5.30 -14.95
N TRP A 62 0.65 5.54 -13.92
CA TRP A 62 2.10 5.43 -14.01
C TRP A 62 2.55 4.00 -14.29
N LEU A 63 2.06 3.01 -13.53
CA LEU A 63 2.43 1.61 -13.72
C LEU A 63 1.98 1.07 -15.10
N LEU A 64 0.78 1.43 -15.56
CA LEU A 64 0.29 1.01 -16.88
C LEU A 64 1.07 1.68 -18.01
N SER A 65 1.42 2.96 -17.89
CA SER A 65 2.23 3.66 -18.90
C SER A 65 3.66 3.12 -18.98
N ALA A 66 4.17 2.56 -17.88
CA ALA A 66 5.44 1.82 -17.84
C ALA A 66 5.35 0.40 -18.44
N GLY A 67 4.17 -0.04 -18.91
CA GLY A 67 3.96 -1.36 -19.50
C GLY A 67 3.85 -2.50 -18.47
N LEU A 68 3.63 -2.18 -17.20
CA LEU A 68 3.47 -3.17 -16.15
C LEU A 68 2.06 -3.78 -16.18
N LYS A 69 1.98 -5.07 -15.83
CA LYS A 69 0.72 -5.77 -15.70
C LYS A 69 0.08 -5.43 -14.36
N MET A 70 -1.12 -4.89 -14.40
CA MET A 70 -1.91 -4.58 -13.20
C MET A 70 -3.17 -5.45 -13.17
N PRO A 71 -3.63 -5.90 -11.99
CA PRO A 71 -4.89 -6.64 -11.90
C PRO A 71 -6.07 -5.82 -12.42
N LYS A 72 -7.09 -6.52 -12.96
CA LYS A 72 -8.34 -5.91 -13.41
C LYS A 72 -9.03 -5.20 -12.23
N ILE A 73 -9.59 -4.02 -12.49
CA ILE A 73 -10.46 -3.30 -11.55
C ILE A 73 -11.90 -3.49 -12.01
N PHE A 74 -12.79 -3.73 -11.06
CA PHE A 74 -14.23 -3.84 -11.28
C PHE A 74 -14.92 -2.57 -10.77
N LYS A 75 -15.89 -2.06 -11.54
CA LYS A 75 -16.56 -0.80 -11.18
C LYS A 75 -17.64 -0.99 -10.13
N SER A 76 -18.24 -2.17 -10.08
CA SER A 76 -19.30 -2.50 -9.14
C SER A 76 -19.32 -4.00 -8.80
N GLY A 77 -20.03 -4.36 -7.75
CA GLY A 77 -20.14 -5.76 -7.29
C GLY A 77 -20.82 -6.67 -8.31
N GLU A 78 -21.69 -6.14 -9.16
CA GLU A 78 -22.39 -6.88 -10.21
C GLU A 78 -21.45 -7.38 -11.33
N GLU A 79 -20.31 -6.71 -11.53
CA GLU A 79 -19.35 -7.09 -12.58
C GLU A 79 -18.44 -8.25 -12.17
N ILE A 80 -18.54 -8.73 -10.93
CA ILE A 80 -17.67 -9.79 -10.38
C ILE A 80 -17.92 -11.10 -11.11
N ASP A 81 -16.94 -11.50 -11.93
CA ASP A 81 -16.94 -12.74 -12.74
C ASP A 81 -15.85 -13.73 -12.31
N LYS A 82 -15.07 -13.39 -11.27
CA LYS A 82 -13.92 -14.16 -10.75
C LYS A 82 -13.58 -13.73 -9.32
N PRO A 83 -12.68 -14.43 -8.61
CA PRO A 83 -12.22 -14.00 -7.29
C PRO A 83 -11.65 -12.57 -7.31
N VAL A 84 -12.15 -11.74 -6.39
CA VAL A 84 -11.71 -10.36 -6.17
C VAL A 84 -11.29 -10.15 -4.73
N ILE A 85 -10.41 -9.18 -4.50
CA ILE A 85 -10.12 -8.61 -3.19
C ILE A 85 -10.70 -7.20 -3.13
N VAL A 86 -11.45 -6.92 -2.08
CA VAL A 86 -12.01 -5.59 -1.80
C VAL A 86 -11.08 -4.87 -0.84
N LYS A 87 -10.66 -3.67 -1.24
CA LYS A 87 -9.67 -2.87 -0.52
C LYS A 87 -10.28 -1.54 -0.09
N PHE A 88 -10.55 -1.38 1.19
CA PHE A 88 -10.97 -0.11 1.75
C PHE A 88 -9.86 0.96 1.65
N HIS A 89 -10.27 2.21 1.47
CA HIS A 89 -9.36 3.35 1.46
C HIS A 89 -9.03 3.78 2.89
N GLY A 90 -7.73 3.83 3.23
CA GLY A 90 -7.27 4.28 4.55
C GLY A 90 -5.95 3.66 4.99
N ALA A 91 -5.35 4.25 6.03
CA ALA A 91 -4.04 3.89 6.57
C ALA A 91 -4.06 2.63 7.47
N LYS A 92 -5.10 1.79 7.40
CA LYS A 92 -5.22 0.60 8.26
C LYS A 92 -4.38 -0.60 7.82
N GLY A 93 -3.44 -0.42 6.89
CA GLY A 93 -2.44 -1.45 6.55
C GLY A 93 -3.01 -2.75 5.95
N GLY A 94 -4.19 -2.71 5.32
CA GLY A 94 -4.86 -3.90 4.78
C GLY A 94 -5.92 -4.51 5.68
N PHE A 95 -6.14 -3.96 6.88
CA PHE A 95 -7.19 -4.43 7.79
C PHE A 95 -8.60 -4.22 7.21
N GLY A 96 -9.42 -5.26 7.24
CA GLY A 96 -10.78 -5.29 6.71
C GLY A 96 -10.82 -5.65 5.23
N TYR A 97 -9.70 -6.07 4.63
CA TYR A 97 -9.75 -6.52 3.25
C TYR A 97 -10.43 -7.88 3.21
N PHE A 98 -11.28 -8.09 2.23
CA PHE A 98 -11.94 -9.38 2.10
C PHE A 98 -11.93 -9.86 0.66
N ILE A 99 -11.96 -11.18 0.51
CA ILE A 99 -12.09 -11.84 -0.78
C ILE A 99 -13.57 -12.13 -1.03
N ALA A 100 -14.02 -11.95 -2.27
CA ALA A 100 -15.33 -12.38 -2.74
C ALA A 100 -15.20 -13.09 -4.08
N LYS A 101 -16.02 -14.11 -4.34
CA LYS A 101 -16.02 -14.90 -5.58
C LYS A 101 -17.25 -14.65 -6.45
N SER A 102 -18.28 -13.99 -5.92
CA SER A 102 -19.50 -13.64 -6.64
C SER A 102 -20.09 -12.32 -6.15
N PRO A 103 -21.02 -11.71 -6.92
CA PRO A 103 -21.76 -10.53 -6.49
C PRO A 103 -22.49 -10.72 -5.16
N GLU A 104 -23.08 -11.89 -4.93
CA GLU A 104 -23.82 -12.20 -3.70
C GLU A 104 -22.89 -12.19 -2.48
N GLU A 105 -21.74 -12.86 -2.57
CA GLU A 105 -20.76 -12.90 -1.49
C GLU A 105 -20.20 -11.50 -1.19
N PHE A 106 -19.97 -10.70 -2.23
CA PHE A 106 -19.55 -9.31 -2.09
C PHE A 106 -20.57 -8.50 -1.27
N TYR A 107 -21.85 -8.56 -1.64
CA TYR A 107 -22.90 -7.81 -0.95
C TYR A 107 -23.14 -8.31 0.47
N GLU A 108 -23.05 -9.62 0.74
CA GLU A 108 -23.14 -10.15 2.10
C GLU A 108 -21.99 -9.65 2.98
N LYS A 109 -20.75 -9.65 2.49
CA LYS A 109 -19.58 -9.16 3.24
C LYS A 109 -19.61 -7.64 3.43
N MET A 110 -20.05 -6.88 2.43
CA MET A 110 -20.21 -5.42 2.56
C MET A 110 -21.21 -5.00 3.64
N LYS A 111 -22.21 -5.83 3.98
CA LYS A 111 -23.13 -5.55 5.12
C LYS A 111 -22.40 -5.50 6.46
N GLN A 112 -21.24 -6.16 6.58
CA GLN A 112 -20.41 -6.13 7.79
C GLN A 112 -19.56 -4.87 7.89
N HIS A 113 -19.48 -4.08 6.81
CA HIS A 113 -18.72 -2.83 6.71
C HIS A 113 -19.59 -1.64 6.24
N PRO A 114 -20.73 -1.35 6.90
CA PRO A 114 -21.71 -0.36 6.45
C PRO A 114 -21.15 1.08 6.40
N GLU A 115 -20.09 1.36 7.16
CA GLU A 115 -19.39 2.65 7.20
C GLU A 115 -18.39 2.85 6.06
N GLU A 116 -17.90 1.76 5.46
CA GLU A 116 -16.84 1.81 4.45
C GLU A 116 -17.46 2.04 3.06
N LYS A 117 -17.60 3.31 2.69
CA LYS A 117 -18.18 3.73 1.40
C LYS A 117 -17.16 3.88 0.28
N ASP A 118 -15.88 3.89 0.62
CA ASP A 118 -14.79 4.10 -0.33
C ASP A 118 -13.89 2.86 -0.38
N TYR A 119 -14.00 2.10 -1.47
CA TYR A 119 -13.26 0.86 -1.68
C TYR A 119 -12.91 0.67 -3.15
N ALA A 120 -11.90 -0.16 -3.38
CA ALA A 120 -11.56 -0.66 -4.70
C ALA A 120 -11.85 -2.16 -4.78
N ILE A 121 -12.49 -2.60 -5.87
CA ILE A 121 -12.69 -4.01 -6.20
C ILE A 121 -11.63 -4.40 -7.22
N GLN A 122 -10.72 -5.30 -6.85
CA GLN A 122 -9.59 -5.70 -7.67
C GLN A 122 -9.56 -7.21 -7.86
N GLU A 123 -9.20 -7.68 -9.05
CA GLU A 123 -8.95 -9.10 -9.31
C GLU A 123 -7.95 -9.68 -8.31
N TYR A 124 -8.33 -10.80 -7.69
CA TYR A 124 -7.47 -11.52 -6.77
C TYR A 124 -6.53 -12.45 -7.54
N ILE A 125 -5.25 -12.10 -7.57
CA ILE A 125 -4.22 -12.86 -8.27
C ILE A 125 -3.70 -13.96 -7.35
N VAL A 126 -3.93 -15.21 -7.73
CA VAL A 126 -3.34 -16.37 -7.05
C VAL A 126 -1.89 -16.52 -7.47
N GLY A 127 -0.96 -16.28 -6.56
CA GLY A 127 0.48 -16.37 -6.80
C GLY A 127 1.28 -16.26 -5.51
N VAL A 128 2.60 -16.33 -5.62
CA VAL A 128 3.52 -16.12 -4.50
C VAL A 128 3.86 -14.62 -4.44
N PRO A 129 3.65 -13.94 -3.29
CA PRO A 129 4.04 -12.54 -3.15
C PRO A 129 5.57 -12.42 -3.17
N ILE A 130 6.09 -11.55 -4.04
CA ILE A 130 7.52 -11.25 -4.17
C ILE A 130 7.66 -9.73 -4.25
N TYR A 131 8.49 -9.18 -3.39
CA TYR A 131 8.87 -7.78 -3.38
C TYR A 131 10.28 -7.67 -3.91
N THR A 132 10.47 -6.88 -4.98
CA THR A 132 11.79 -6.63 -5.56
C THR A 132 12.23 -5.24 -5.19
N HIS A 133 13.44 -5.12 -4.66
CA HIS A 133 14.03 -3.84 -4.28
C HIS A 133 14.97 -3.36 -5.38
N TYR A 134 14.71 -2.16 -5.89
CA TYR A 134 15.49 -1.52 -6.94
C TYR A 134 16.23 -0.31 -6.41
N PHE A 135 17.36 0.01 -7.04
CA PHE A 135 18.04 1.29 -6.87
C PHE A 135 18.38 1.86 -8.23
N TYR A 136 17.99 3.10 -8.49
CA TYR A 136 18.38 3.82 -9.70
C TYR A 136 19.42 4.87 -9.34
N SER A 137 20.61 4.75 -9.91
CA SER A 137 21.73 5.66 -9.69
C SER A 137 21.69 6.81 -10.70
N ASN A 138 21.38 8.02 -10.24
CA ASN A 138 21.48 9.23 -11.08
C ASN A 138 22.91 9.58 -11.50
N LEU A 139 23.93 9.01 -10.83
CA LEU A 139 25.34 9.25 -11.14
C LEU A 139 25.82 8.41 -12.32
N THR A 140 25.36 7.15 -12.39
CA THR A 140 25.77 6.20 -13.44
C THR A 140 24.71 6.04 -14.53
N GLY A 141 23.45 6.42 -14.25
CA GLY A 141 22.32 6.19 -15.15
C GLY A 141 21.86 4.73 -15.18
N GLU A 142 22.20 3.96 -14.14
CA GLU A 142 21.95 2.52 -14.10
C GLU A 142 20.85 2.16 -13.10
N MET A 143 20.08 1.13 -13.46
CA MET A 143 19.10 0.50 -12.58
C MET A 143 19.64 -0.83 -12.08
N GLU A 144 19.66 -0.98 -10.75
CA GLU A 144 20.18 -2.15 -10.06
C GLU A 144 19.06 -2.87 -9.31
N VAL A 145 19.13 -4.21 -9.31
CA VAL A 145 18.30 -5.04 -8.43
C VAL A 145 19.10 -5.31 -7.17
N MET A 146 18.61 -4.78 -6.04
CA MET A 146 19.33 -4.82 -4.77
C MET A 146 19.06 -6.13 -4.02
N SER A 147 17.81 -6.54 -3.94
CA SER A 147 17.38 -7.74 -3.22
C SER A 147 15.93 -8.10 -3.52
N PHE A 148 15.49 -9.22 -2.96
CA PHE A 148 14.11 -9.69 -2.98
C PHE A 148 13.71 -10.08 -1.57
N ASP A 149 12.45 -9.85 -1.19
CA ASP A 149 11.87 -10.41 0.03
C ASP A 149 10.42 -10.89 -0.20
N LYS A 150 9.90 -11.58 0.82
CA LYS A 150 8.49 -11.90 0.96
C LYS A 150 8.00 -11.25 2.25
N ARG A 151 7.08 -10.30 2.14
CA ARG A 151 6.43 -9.68 3.31
C ARG A 151 5.73 -10.75 4.14
N TYR A 152 5.93 -10.70 5.45
CA TYR A 152 5.30 -11.61 6.41
C TYR A 152 4.14 -10.89 7.10
N GLU A 153 2.92 -11.39 6.90
CA GLU A 153 1.67 -10.70 7.24
C GLU A 153 0.81 -11.53 8.20
N SER A 154 0.37 -10.88 9.28
CA SER A 154 -0.60 -11.46 10.21
C SER A 154 -1.99 -10.89 9.95
N ASN A 155 -3.06 -11.69 9.86
CA ASN A 155 -3.11 -13.15 10.07
C ASN A 155 -3.00 -13.98 8.78
N ALA A 156 -2.92 -13.34 7.60
CA ALA A 156 -3.02 -13.97 6.29
C ALA A 156 -2.01 -15.12 6.04
N ASP A 157 -0.73 -14.98 6.46
CA ASP A 157 0.26 -16.05 6.27
C ASP A 157 0.06 -17.23 7.25
N SER A 158 -0.64 -17.01 8.36
CA SER A 158 -0.77 -17.99 9.44
C SER A 158 -2.00 -18.90 9.29
N ILE A 159 -3.06 -18.44 8.62
CA ILE A 159 -4.33 -19.16 8.51
C ILE A 159 -4.16 -20.53 7.83
N GLY A 160 -3.24 -20.64 6.86
CA GLY A 160 -2.95 -21.90 6.17
C GLY A 160 -2.36 -22.99 7.07
N ARG A 161 -1.98 -22.68 8.32
CA ARG A 161 -1.49 -23.65 9.30
C ARG A 161 -2.60 -24.31 10.12
N ILE A 162 -3.82 -23.78 10.05
CA ILE A 162 -4.99 -24.26 10.79
C ILE A 162 -5.85 -25.09 9.83
N ALA A 163 -6.39 -26.23 10.25
CA ALA A 163 -7.25 -27.03 9.38
C ALA A 163 -8.53 -26.25 9.04
N ALA A 164 -9.07 -26.44 7.82
CA ALA A 164 -10.23 -25.68 7.35
C ALA A 164 -11.44 -25.76 8.31
N LYS A 165 -11.68 -26.93 8.92
CA LYS A 165 -12.74 -27.11 9.91
C LYS A 165 -12.52 -26.24 11.14
N ASP A 166 -11.31 -26.25 11.69
CA ASP A 166 -10.96 -25.48 12.89
C ASP A 166 -11.01 -23.96 12.63
N GLN A 167 -10.69 -23.52 11.40
CA GLN A 167 -10.85 -22.12 11.00
C GLN A 167 -12.32 -21.69 11.07
N ILE A 168 -13.23 -22.50 10.52
CA ILE A 168 -14.68 -22.24 10.52
C ILE A 168 -15.22 -22.27 11.97
N ASP A 169 -14.87 -23.30 12.74
CA ASP A 169 -15.35 -23.47 14.12
C ASP A 169 -14.88 -22.33 15.04
N ALA A 170 -13.68 -21.79 14.80
CA ALA A 170 -13.11 -20.67 15.57
C ALA A 170 -13.49 -19.28 15.01
N GLY A 171 -14.20 -19.20 13.88
CA GLY A 171 -14.54 -17.92 13.23
C GLY A 171 -13.31 -17.13 12.77
N ILE A 172 -12.26 -17.82 12.32
CA ILE A 172 -11.02 -17.19 11.84
C ILE A 172 -11.18 -16.83 10.38
N GLU A 173 -11.10 -15.54 10.07
CA GLU A 173 -11.12 -15.02 8.71
C GLU A 173 -9.76 -14.43 8.34
N THR A 174 -9.44 -14.42 7.04
CA THR A 174 -8.33 -13.63 6.52
C THR A 174 -8.71 -12.15 6.67
N SER A 175 -7.97 -11.44 7.51
CA SER A 175 -8.15 -10.01 7.83
C SER A 175 -8.20 -9.09 6.61
#